data_AF-A0A090RDS1-F1
#
_entry.id   AF-A0A090RDS1-F1
#
_cell.length_a   1.000
_cell.length_b   1.000
_cell.length_c   1.000
_cell.angle_alpha   90.00
_cell.angle_beta   90.00
_cell.angle_gamma   90.00
#
_symmetry.space_group_name_H-M   'P 1'
#
loop_
_entity.id
_entity.type
_entity.pdbx_description
1 polymer ?
#
loop_
_entity_poly.entity_id
_entity_poly.type
_entity_poly.pdbx_seq_one_letter_code
_entity_poly.pdbx_strand_id
1 'polypeptide(L)'
;MTTTLYWQTEGQGDDLVLIHGWGMNGAVWQHLLPQLTPHYRVHVVDLPGYGLSSDADAGNLDEVVQLLLENSPPTATWIGWSLGA
;
A
#
# COMPACT_ATOMS: atom_id res chain seq x y z
N MET A 1 19.95 2.41 2.53
CA MET A 1 18.54 2.65 2.19
C MET A 1 18.03 1.40 1.50
N THR A 2 17.01 0.77 2.06
CA THR A 2 16.35 -0.40 1.46
C THR A 2 15.25 0.10 0.53
N THR A 3 14.99 -0.58 -0.59
CA THR A 3 13.87 -0.24 -1.49
C THR A 3 12.62 -1.07 -1.22
N THR A 4 12.67 -1.94 -0.20
CA THR A 4 11.55 -2.84 0.14
C THR A 4 10.51 -2.09 0.96
N LEU A 5 9.28 -2.07 0.48
CA LEU A 5 8.14 -1.54 1.22
C LEU A 5 7.57 -2.59 2.15
N TYR A 6 7.07 -2.16 3.30
CA TYR A 6 6.19 -2.97 4.12
C TYR A 6 4.85 -3.15 3.40
N TRP A 7 4.48 -4.41 3.23
CA TRP A 7 3.29 -4.84 2.50
C TRP A 7 2.59 -5.95 3.27
N GLN A 8 1.32 -5.75 3.57
CA GLN A 8 0.47 -6.73 4.23
C GLN A 8 -0.62 -7.18 3.27
N THR A 9 -0.76 -8.50 3.11
CA THR A 9 -1.77 -9.09 2.22
C THR A 9 -2.68 -10.02 3.02
N GLU A 10 -3.98 -9.83 2.91
CA GLU A 10 -4.99 -10.64 3.59
C GLU A 10 -6.21 -10.90 2.70
N GLY A 11 -6.95 -11.97 2.99
CA GLY A 11 -8.14 -12.35 2.22
C GLY A 11 -7.84 -13.10 0.93
N GLN A 12 -8.84 -13.17 0.07
CA GLN A 12 -8.83 -13.93 -1.19
C GLN A 12 -9.77 -13.31 -2.22
N GLY A 13 -9.54 -13.58 -3.51
CA GLY A 13 -10.32 -13.02 -4.61
C GLY A 13 -9.49 -12.03 -5.43
N ASP A 14 -10.17 -11.06 -6.05
CA ASP A 14 -9.53 -10.03 -6.87
C ASP A 14 -8.63 -9.14 -6.02
N ASP A 15 -7.50 -8.71 -6.60
CA ASP A 15 -6.52 -7.88 -5.91
C ASP A 15 -7.02 -6.43 -5.71
N LEU A 16 -6.95 -5.96 -4.46
CA LEU A 16 -7.29 -4.61 -4.06
C LEU A 16 -6.13 -3.98 -3.28
N VAL A 17 -5.50 -2.95 -3.82
CA VAL A 17 -4.39 -2.23 -3.17
C VAL A 17 -4.91 -0.95 -2.50
N LEU A 18 -4.54 -0.75 -1.25
CA LEU A 18 -4.90 0.41 -0.43
C LEU A 18 -3.66 1.25 -0.12
N ILE A 19 -3.65 2.51 -0.58
CA ILE A 19 -2.56 3.47 -0.35
C ILE A 19 -3.02 4.57 0.61
N HIS A 20 -2.31 4.72 1.74
CA HIS A 20 -2.61 5.73 2.75
C HIS A 20 -2.18 7.15 2.33
N GLY A 21 -2.67 8.16 3.06
CA GLY A 21 -2.31 9.57 2.86
C GLY A 21 -1.07 10.00 3.64
N TRP A 22 -0.65 11.25 3.41
CA TRP A 22 0.53 11.85 4.06
C TRP A 22 0.45 11.82 5.59
N GLY A 23 1.57 11.51 6.24
CA GLY A 23 1.70 11.50 7.70
C GLY A 23 1.06 10.28 8.39
N MET A 24 0.53 9.33 7.61
CA MET A 24 -0.15 8.14 8.11
C MET A 24 0.60 6.87 7.71
N ASN A 25 -0.01 5.70 7.94
CA ASN A 25 0.46 4.38 7.50
C ASN A 25 -0.76 3.47 7.24
N GLY A 26 -0.52 2.20 6.90
CA GLY A 26 -1.53 1.20 6.57
C GLY A 26 -2.58 0.96 7.66
N ALA A 27 -2.30 1.27 8.92
CA ALA A 27 -3.25 1.08 10.02
C ALA A 27 -4.54 1.91 9.87
N VAL A 28 -4.54 2.96 9.03
CA VAL A 28 -5.78 3.71 8.71
C VAL A 28 -6.88 2.83 8.11
N TRP A 29 -6.51 1.71 7.50
CA TRP A 29 -7.44 0.77 6.86
C TRP A 29 -7.96 -0.31 7.81
N GLN A 30 -7.49 -0.37 9.07
CA GLN A 30 -7.78 -1.49 9.99
C GLN A 30 -9.26 -1.80 10.18
N HIS A 31 -10.13 -0.77 10.15
CA HIS A 31 -11.58 -0.94 10.32
C HIS A 31 -12.30 -1.37 9.04
N LEU A 32 -11.67 -1.20 7.88
CA LEU A 32 -12.17 -1.62 6.58
C LEU A 32 -11.72 -3.03 6.21
N LEU A 33 -10.57 -3.50 6.70
CA LEU A 33 -10.06 -4.84 6.40
C LEU A 33 -11.08 -5.97 6.63
N PRO A 34 -11.80 -6.06 7.77
CA PRO A 34 -12.77 -7.13 7.98
C PRO A 34 -13.97 -7.08 7.02
N GLN A 35 -14.23 -5.93 6.41
CA GLN A 35 -15.31 -5.73 5.45
C GLN A 35 -14.88 -6.03 4.02
N LEU A 36 -13.59 -5.90 3.71
CA LEU A 36 -13.04 -6.07 2.35
C LEU A 36 -12.47 -7.46 2.12
N THR A 37 -11.76 -8.03 3.09
CA THR A 37 -11.08 -9.34 2.98
C THR A 37 -11.98 -10.54 2.69
N PRO A 38 -13.30 -10.55 2.98
CA PRO A 38 -14.21 -11.59 2.50
C PRO A 38 -14.45 -11.58 0.98
N HIS A 39 -14.17 -10.45 0.31
CA HIS A 39 -14.48 -10.23 -1.11
C HIS A 39 -13.23 -10.04 -1.98
N TYR A 40 -12.13 -9.59 -1.40
CA TYR A 40 -10.90 -9.22 -2.10
C TYR A 40 -9.67 -9.82 -1.42
N ARG A 41 -8.62 -10.04 -2.21
CA ARG A 41 -7.26 -10.14 -1.68
C ARG A 41 -6.73 -8.73 -1.48
N VAL A 42 -6.80 -8.26 -0.25
CA VAL A 42 -6.48 -6.87 0.12
C VAL A 42 -5.00 -6.73 0.41
N HIS A 43 -4.40 -5.71 -0.19
CA HIS A 43 -2.99 -5.34 -0.07
C HIS A 43 -2.89 -3.96 0.57
N VAL A 44 -2.24 -3.88 1.72
CA VAL A 44 -1.99 -2.63 2.43
C VAL A 44 -0.51 -2.35 2.39
N VAL A 45 -0.15 -1.17 1.87
CA VAL A 45 1.24 -0.74 1.74
C VAL A 45 1.51 0.49 2.59
N ASP A 46 2.66 0.51 3.26
CA ASP A 46 3.22 1.72 3.84
C ASP A 46 4.12 2.40 2.80
N LEU A 47 3.84 3.66 2.47
CA LEU A 47 4.63 4.45 1.54
C LEU A 47 6.08 4.62 2.03
N PRO A 48 7.07 4.82 1.11
CA PRO A 48 8.45 5.05 1.50
C PRO A 48 8.59 6.19 2.54
N GLY A 49 9.32 5.94 3.62
CA GLY A 49 9.52 6.89 4.72
C GLY A 49 8.41 6.92 5.77
N TYR A 50 7.36 6.09 5.63
CA TYR A 50 6.24 6.02 6.57
C TYR A 50 6.13 4.65 7.24
N GLY A 51 5.55 4.63 8.45
CA GLY A 51 5.19 3.40 9.15
C GLY A 51 6.36 2.42 9.27
N LEU A 52 6.14 1.19 8.81
CA LEU A 52 7.14 0.13 8.77
C LEU A 52 8.04 0.18 7.51
N SER A 53 7.75 1.08 6.57
CA SER A 53 8.60 1.46 5.44
C SER A 53 9.51 2.66 5.76
N SER A 54 9.78 2.96 7.05
CA SER A 54 10.53 4.15 7.47
C SER A 54 11.97 4.22 6.92
N ASP A 55 12.59 3.05 6.67
CA ASP A 55 13.95 2.95 6.13
C ASP A 55 13.99 2.92 4.59
N ALA A 56 12.82 2.93 3.95
CA ALA A 56 12.67 3.09 2.51
C ALA A 56 12.69 4.56 2.12
N ASP A 57 13.31 4.85 0.99
CA ASP A 57 13.51 6.21 0.49
C ASP A 57 13.08 6.29 -0.98
N ALA A 58 12.51 7.43 -1.35
CA ALA A 58 12.14 7.77 -2.71
C ALA A 58 12.27 9.29 -2.89
N GLY A 59 13.09 9.70 -3.84
CA GLY A 59 13.45 11.11 -4.04
C GLY A 59 12.35 11.94 -4.72
N ASN A 60 11.40 11.29 -5.38
CA ASN A 60 10.31 11.92 -6.10
C ASN A 60 9.11 10.96 -6.26
N LEU A 61 8.00 11.48 -6.82
CA LEU A 61 6.77 10.71 -7.02
C LEU A 61 6.94 9.54 -8.00
N ASP A 62 7.73 9.70 -9.06
CA ASP A 62 7.93 8.64 -10.05
C ASP A 62 8.63 7.43 -9.42
N GLU A 63 9.60 7.66 -8.53
CA GLU A 63 10.25 6.61 -7.74
C GLU A 63 9.27 5.93 -6.78
N VAL A 64 8.37 6.68 -6.14
CA VAL A 64 7.31 6.10 -5.29
C VAL A 64 6.42 5.18 -6.12
N VAL A 65 5.98 5.63 -7.30
CA VAL A 65 5.13 4.84 -8.21
C VAL A 65 5.87 3.57 -8.67
N GLN A 66 7.15 3.68 -9.02
CA GLN A 66 7.95 2.53 -9.41
C GLN A 66 8.05 1.49 -8.29
N LEU A 67 8.34 1.91 -7.06
CA LEU A 67 8.40 1.02 -5.90
C LEU A 67 7.06 0.31 -5.63
N LEU A 68 5.94 1.04 -5.79
CA LEU A 68 4.61 0.46 -5.66
C LEU A 68 4.36 -0.59 -6.74
N LEU A 69 4.65 -0.29 -8.01
CA LEU A 69 4.42 -1.20 -9.13
C LEU A 69 5.27 -2.47 -9.03
N GLU A 70 6.54 -2.35 -8.63
CA GLU A 70 7.47 -3.48 -8.46
C GLU A 70 7.00 -4.50 -7.41
N ASN A 71 6.27 -4.05 -6.38
CA ASN A 71 5.80 -4.90 -5.28
C ASN A 71 4.31 -5.27 -5.42
N SER A 72 3.59 -4.66 -6.36
CA SER A 72 2.16 -4.90 -6.56
C SER A 72 1.85 -6.17 -7.37
N PRO A 73 0.64 -6.73 -7.22
CA PRO A 73 0.13 -7.74 -8.13
C PRO A 73 0.10 -7.25 -9.59
N PRO A 74 0.20 -8.15 -10.59
CA PRO A 74 0.19 -7.76 -12.01
C PRO A 74 -1.05 -6.97 -12.44
N THR A 75 -2.17 -7.19 -11.78
CA THR A 75 -3.44 -6.48 -11.98
C THR A 75 -4.11 -6.29 -10.63
N ALA A 76 -4.56 -5.08 -10.32
CA ALA A 76 -5.31 -4.79 -9.11
C ALA A 76 -6.23 -3.58 -9.30
N THR A 77 -7.29 -3.51 -8.50
CA THR A 77 -7.98 -2.24 -8.24
C THR A 77 -7.19 -1.46 -7.20
N TRP A 78 -7.05 -0.15 -7.38
CA TRP A 78 -6.27 0.71 -6.50
C TRP A 78 -7.20 1.73 -5.82
N ILE A 79 -7.09 1.84 -4.49
CA ILE A 79 -7.74 2.89 -3.71
C ILE A 79 -6.66 3.74 -3.07
N GLY A 80 -6.57 4.98 -3.53
CA GLY A 80 -5.72 6.01 -2.96
C GLY A 80 -6.50 6.95 -2.04
N TRP A 81 -5.91 7.34 -0.92
CA TRP A 81 -6.43 8.42 -0.09
C TRP A 81 -5.44 9.58 0.00
N SER A 82 -5.89 10.79 -0.35
CA SER A 82 -5.08 12.02 -0.28
C SER A 82 -3.79 11.89 -1.12
N LEU A 83 -2.60 11.94 -0.53
CA LEU A 83 -1.33 11.72 -1.23
C LEU A 83 -1.30 10.39 -2.00
N GLY A 84 -2.02 9.38 -1.53
CA GLY A 84 -2.10 8.09 -2.20
C GLY A 84 -2.97 8.05 -3.46
N ALA A 85 -3.68 9.14 -3.81
CA ALA A 85 -4.58 9.25 -4.97
C ALA A 85 -3.98 10.11 -6.09
#